data_AF-A0A7C4VG35-F1
#
_entry.id   AF-A0A7C4VG35-F1
#
_cell.length_a   1.000
_cell.length_b   1.000
_cell.length_c   1.000
_cell.angle_alpha   90.00
_cell.angle_beta   90.00
_cell.angle_gamma   90.00
#
_symmetry.space_group_name_H-M   'P 1'
#
loop_
_entity.id
_entity.type
_entity.pdbx_description
1 polymer ?
#
loop_
_entity_poly.entity_id
_entity_poly.type
_entity_poly.pdbx_seq_one_letter_code
_entity_poly.pdbx_strand_id
1 'polypeptide(L)'
;MSTFAEEWGKATARGDIEQYIRGVRRISENWVIGHLKFVMKFSGVTKDFLFKIMSEIETLPVYSPLQTQERIIKLKNLRTRIEKEL
;
A
#
# COMPACT_ATOMS: atom_id res chain seq x y z
N MET A 1 19.05 12.70 7.50
CA MET A 1 18.33 11.82 8.44
C MET A 1 16.87 11.89 8.07
N SER A 2 16.18 10.75 7.98
CA SER A 2 14.74 10.77 7.68
C SER A 2 13.97 11.20 8.92
N THR A 3 12.86 11.92 8.74
CA THR A 3 12.08 12.42 9.88
C THR A 3 11.22 11.31 10.47
N PHE A 4 10.86 11.42 11.76
CA PHE A 4 9.89 10.50 12.37
C PHE A 4 8.61 10.37 11.54
N ALA A 5 8.10 11.48 11.00
CA ALA A 5 6.90 11.49 10.18
C ALA A 5 7.06 10.65 8.90
N GLU A 6 8.21 10.77 8.23
CA GLU A 6 8.51 10.01 7.02
C GLU A 6 8.65 8.50 7.30
N GLU A 7 9.35 8.10 8.36
CA GLU A 7 9.50 6.69 8.74
C GLU A 7 8.16 6.07 9.13
N TRP A 8 7.40 6.77 9.96
CA TRP A 8 6.04 6.39 10.34
C TRP A 8 5.15 6.26 9.12
N GLY A 9 5.21 7.20 8.18
CA GLY A 9 4.41 7.18 6.97
C GLY A 9 4.74 6.00 6.06
N LYS A 10 6.04 5.72 5.85
CA LYS A 10 6.49 4.59 5.04
C LYS A 10 6.05 3.25 5.64
N ALA A 11 6.18 3.09 6.95
CA ALA A 11 5.74 1.90 7.66
C ALA A 11 4.22 1.72 7.59
N THR A 12 3.47 2.81 7.80
CA THR A 12 2.00 2.81 7.77
C THR A 12 1.48 2.47 6.39
N ALA A 13 1.97 3.13 5.34
CA ALA A 13 1.55 2.89 3.96
C ALA A 13 1.81 1.43 3.53
N ARG A 14 2.96 0.86 3.91
CA ARG A 14 3.24 -0.57 3.67
C ARG A 14 2.25 -1.46 4.40
N GLY A 15 2.02 -1.20 5.69
CA GLY A 15 1.07 -1.95 6.50
C GLY A 15 -0.36 -1.92 5.96
N ASP A 16 -0.84 -0.78 5.48
CA ASP A 16 -2.19 -0.63 4.91
C ASP A 16 -2.36 -1.46 3.63
N ILE A 17 -1.40 -1.35 2.71
CA ILE A 17 -1.42 -2.11 1.45
C ILE A 17 -1.37 -3.61 1.77
N GLU A 18 -0.44 -4.06 2.61
CA GLU A 18 -0.32 -5.48 2.94
C GLU A 18 -1.59 -6.04 3.60
N GLN A 19 -2.17 -5.33 4.57
CA GLN A 19 -3.37 -5.79 5.26
C GLN A 19 -4.59 -5.88 4.33
N TYR A 20 -4.72 -4.92 3.40
CA TYR A 20 -5.76 -4.96 2.38
C TYR A 20 -5.61 -6.18 1.48
N ILE A 21 -4.39 -6.45 0.98
CA ILE A 21 -4.12 -7.60 0.11
C ILE A 21 -4.32 -8.92 0.85
N ARG A 22 -3.93 -9.01 2.12
CA ARG A 22 -4.20 -10.19 2.98
C ARG A 22 -5.70 -10.50 3.12
N GLY A 23 -6.57 -9.51 2.91
CA GLY A 23 -8.01 -9.66 3.08
C GLY A 23 -8.44 -9.60 4.54
N VAL A 24 -7.73 -8.83 5.37
CA VAL A 24 -8.09 -8.65 6.79
C VAL A 24 -9.51 -8.07 6.88
N ARG A 25 -10.35 -8.72 7.70
CA ARG A 25 -11.74 -8.32 7.91
C ARG A 25 -11.79 -6.85 8.37
N ARG A 26 -12.66 -6.04 7.74
CA ARG A 26 -12.87 -4.59 7.97
C ARG A 26 -11.94 -3.62 7.21
N ILE A 27 -10.94 -4.11 6.47
CA ILE A 27 -10.11 -3.23 5.63
C ILE A 27 -10.66 -3.24 4.21
N SER A 28 -11.42 -2.21 3.87
CA SER A 28 -11.97 -2.00 2.53
C SER A 28 -11.02 -1.18 1.67
N GLU A 29 -11.17 -1.27 0.35
CA GLU A 29 -10.36 -0.47 -0.59
C GLU A 29 -10.55 1.04 -0.35
N ASN A 30 -11.79 1.48 -0.08
CA ASN A 30 -12.10 2.87 0.22
C ASN A 30 -11.35 3.35 1.47
N TRP A 31 -11.29 2.51 2.51
CA TRP A 31 -10.57 2.84 3.73
C TRP A 31 -9.07 3.00 3.47
N VAL A 32 -8.48 2.08 2.70
CA VAL A 32 -7.06 2.12 2.32
C VAL A 32 -6.74 3.38 1.53
N ILE A 33 -7.53 3.72 0.52
CA ILE A 33 -7.33 4.95 -0.27
C ILE A 33 -7.40 6.19 0.62
N GLY A 34 -8.40 6.26 1.51
CA GLY A 34 -8.54 7.37 2.45
C GLY A 34 -7.35 7.50 3.40
N HIS A 35 -6.87 6.37 3.94
CA HIS A 35 -5.74 6.37 4.87
C HIS A 35 -4.41 6.68 4.17
N LEU A 36 -4.17 6.13 2.98
CA LEU A 36 -2.99 6.46 2.16
C LEU A 36 -2.96 7.96 1.81
N LYS A 37 -4.10 8.57 1.47
CA LYS A 37 -4.21 10.02 1.24
C LYS A 37 -3.80 10.82 2.47
N PHE A 38 -4.26 10.40 3.65
CA PHE A 38 -3.88 11.03 4.93
C PHE A 38 -2.37 10.88 5.19
N VAL A 39 -1.83 9.67 5.03
CA VAL A 39 -0.41 9.38 5.22
C VAL A 39 0.45 10.23 4.29
N MET A 40 0.14 10.27 2.99
CA MET A 40 0.87 11.08 2.01
C MET A 40 0.90 12.56 2.41
N LYS A 41 -0.25 13.11 2.84
CA LYS A 41 -0.36 14.51 3.28
C LYS A 41 0.47 14.81 4.54
N PHE A 42 0.56 13.87 5.48
CA PHE A 42 1.19 14.09 6.78
C PHE A 42 2.69 13.79 6.80
N SER A 43 3.13 12.78 6.05
CA SER A 43 4.48 12.21 6.14
C SER A 43 5.40 12.54 4.98
N GLY A 44 4.86 13.08 3.87
CA GLY A 44 5.62 13.27 2.64
C GLY A 44 5.85 11.98 1.84
N VAL A 45 5.21 10.86 2.20
CA VAL A 45 5.17 9.66 1.36
C VAL A 45 4.59 10.02 0.00
N THR A 46 5.28 9.59 -1.06
CA THR A 46 4.89 9.84 -2.45
C THR A 46 4.16 8.65 -3.06
N LYS A 47 3.44 8.92 -4.14
CA LYS A 47 2.80 7.89 -4.96
C LYS A 47 3.80 6.85 -5.49
N ASP A 48 5.00 7.30 -5.88
CA ASP A 48 6.07 6.42 -6.33
C ASP A 48 6.51 5.43 -5.25
N PHE A 49 6.51 5.85 -3.97
CA PHE A 49 6.81 4.95 -2.87
C PHE A 49 5.71 3.89 -2.70
N LEU A 50 4.44 4.25 -2.89
CA LEU A 50 3.34 3.28 -2.89
C LEU A 50 3.52 2.25 -4.01
N PHE A 51 3.83 2.69 -5.23
CA PHE A 51 4.09 1.78 -6.35
C PHE A 51 5.32 0.92 -6.16
N LYS A 52 6.35 1.43 -5.48
CA LYS A 52 7.49 0.64 -5.06
C LYS A 52 7.07 -0.49 -4.13
N ILE A 53 6.28 -0.22 -3.09
CA ILE A 53 5.75 -1.26 -2.19
C ILE A 53 4.94 -2.30 -2.98
N MET A 54 4.06 -1.87 -3.88
CA MET A 54 3.27 -2.79 -4.69
C MET A 54 4.15 -3.69 -5.56
N SER A 55 5.18 -3.11 -6.20
CA SER A 55 6.16 -3.88 -6.99
C SER A 55 6.95 -4.86 -6.12
N GLU A 56 7.33 -4.46 -4.90
CA GLU A 56 7.98 -5.36 -3.94
C GLU A 56 7.08 -6.54 -3.57
N ILE A 57 5.78 -6.29 -3.32
CA ILE A 57 4.79 -7.35 -3.05
C ILE A 57 4.67 -8.31 -4.25
N GLU A 58 4.74 -7.81 -5.47
CA GLU A 58 4.65 -8.62 -6.70
C GLU A 58 5.90 -9.48 -6.96
N THR A 59 7.07 -9.06 -6.48
CA THR A 59 8.35 -9.61 -6.96
C THR A 59 9.24 -10.23 -5.88
N LEU A 60 9.20 -9.73 -4.63
CA LEU A 60 10.10 -10.22 -3.59
C LEU A 60 9.61 -11.53 -2.98
N PRO A 61 10.47 -12.55 -2.79
CA PRO A 61 10.08 -13.85 -2.23
C PRO A 61 9.46 -13.79 -0.83
N VAL A 62 9.79 -12.78 -0.03
CA VAL A 62 9.23 -12.55 1.32
C VAL A 62 7.71 -12.34 1.28
N TYR A 63 7.18 -11.89 0.14
CA TYR A 63 5.76 -11.69 -0.08
C TYR A 63 5.07 -12.89 -0.74
N SER A 64 5.71 -14.05 -0.84
CA SER A 64 5.11 -15.27 -1.41
C SER A 64 3.71 -15.60 -0.87
N PRO A 65 3.37 -15.40 0.42
CA PRO A 65 1.99 -15.61 0.86
C PRO A 65 0.99 -14.66 0.19
N LEU A 66 1.40 -13.46 -0.19
CA LEU A 66 0.56 -12.43 -0.83
C LEU A 66 0.52 -12.55 -2.36
N GLN A 67 1.31 -13.44 -2.97
CA GLN A 67 1.46 -13.55 -4.43
C GLN A 67 0.49 -14.57 -5.08
N THR A 68 -0.65 -14.85 -4.45
CA THR A 68 -1.70 -15.66 -5.08
C THR A 68 -2.38 -14.87 -6.19
N GLN A 69 -2.94 -15.57 -7.20
CA GLN A 69 -3.60 -14.91 -8.34
C GLN A 69 -4.69 -13.92 -7.92
N GLU A 70 -5.54 -14.30 -6.96
CA GLU A 70 -6.58 -13.43 -6.39
C GLU A 70 -6.00 -12.15 -5.78
N ARG A 71 -4.93 -12.28 -5.00
CA ARG A 71 -4.27 -11.17 -4.31
C ARG A 71 -3.53 -10.24 -5.26
N ILE A 72 -2.93 -10.78 -6.32
CA ILE A 72 -2.31 -10.00 -7.39
C ILE A 72 -3.37 -9.21 -8.17
N ILE A 73 -4.54 -9.79 -8.48
CA ILE A 73 -5.65 -9.05 -9.10
C ILE A 73 -6.11 -7.91 -8.18
N LYS A 74 -6.26 -8.19 -6.88
CA LYS A 74 -6.63 -7.19 -5.87
C LYS A 74 -5.60 -6.05 -5.77
N LEU A 75 -4.31 -6.38 -5.85
CA LEU A 75 -3.22 -5.40 -5.85
C LEU A 75 -3.21 -4.54 -7.11
N LYS A 76 -3.45 -5.13 -8.28
CA LYS A 76 -3.59 -4.39 -9.55
C LYS A 76 -4.78 -3.44 -9.53
N ASN A 77 -5.92 -3.86 -9.00
CA ASN A 77 -7.09 -2.99 -8.85
C ASN A 77 -6.78 -1.78 -7.94
N LEU A 78 -6.12 -2.03 -6.80
CA LEU A 78 -5.69 -0.96 -5.91
C LEU A 78 -4.70 -0.02 -6.61
N ARG A 79 -3.77 -0.55 -7.41
CA ARG A 79 -2.80 0.25 -8.18
C ARG A 79 -3.51 1.22 -9.12
N THR A 80 -4.43 0.72 -9.94
CA THR A 80 -5.25 1.54 -10.84
C THR A 80 -6.02 2.63 -10.07
N ARG A 81 -6.49 2.29 -8.87
CA ARG A 81 -7.25 3.24 -8.05
C ARG A 81 -6.37 4.33 -7.45
N ILE A 82 -5.19 3.98 -6.95
CA ILE A 82 -4.16 4.93 -6.52
C ILE A 82 -3.76 5.83 -7.69
N GLU A 83 -3.56 5.28 -8.89
CA GLU A 83 -3.27 6.03 -10.11
C GLU A 83 -4.30 7.12 -10.39
N LYS A 84 -5.58 6.82 -10.16
CA LYS A 84 -6.69 7.74 -10.41
C LYS A 84 -6.93 8.77 -9.29
N GLU A 85 -6.74 8.41 -8.03
CA GLU A 85 -7.27 9.18 -6.89
C GLU A 85 -6.22 9.89 -6.02
N LEU A 86 -4.95 9.46 -6.04
CA LEU A 86 -3.86 9.99 -5.20
C LEU A 86 -2.78 10.70 -6.02
#